data_AF-A0A954QN47-F1
#
_entry.id   AF-A0A954QN47-F1
#
_cell.length_a   1.000
_cell.length_b   1.000
_cell.length_c   1.000
_cell.angle_alpha   90.00
_cell.angle_beta   90.00
_cell.angle_gamma   90.00
#
_symmetry.space_group_name_H-M   'P 1'
#
loop_
_entity.id
_entity.type
_entity.pdbx_description
1 polymer ?
#
loop_
_entity_poly.entity_id
_entity_poly.type
_entity_poly.pdbx_seq_one_letter_code
_entity_poly.pdbx_strand_id
1 'polypeptide(L)'
;EAIEVEKPIAPNRFSSVIGDLCDPLMNELTRHAPITPPACRVAPPRNNSAQRPQQSTPIYFAGVANLTTLQQACLLNQFDVLLMFRVEERKTRSGIDVKSVKFSVYDVWTNRQLLREHSINYLKRERDSASPLYKDPIRDIVRAFGTLLDDEFSPRPIPAGLRPEHAERRSKDLAQQRHPNPLALLAEIKLYRDADLITAQQMLSAVEQLMDSGQAIALLAGTPAERIDAIDRWIPRPQLTVARQGARGSDKPDRDP
;
A
#
# COMPACT_ATOMS: atom_id res chain seq x y z
N GLU A 1 22.79 20.70 -20.97
CA GLU A 1 23.28 20.78 -19.58
C GLU A 1 22.08 20.67 -18.65
N ALA A 2 21.83 19.46 -18.12
CA ALA A 2 20.78 19.24 -17.13
C ALA A 2 21.39 19.48 -15.75
N ILE A 3 20.91 20.51 -15.05
CA ILE A 3 21.33 20.82 -13.69
C ILE A 3 20.51 19.92 -12.77
N GLU A 4 21.10 18.82 -12.30
CA GLU A 4 20.59 18.07 -11.16
C GLU A 4 20.78 18.93 -9.91
N VAL A 5 19.67 19.50 -9.44
CA VAL A 5 19.63 20.13 -8.11
C VAL A 5 18.99 19.12 -7.17
N GLU A 6 19.82 18.28 -6.56
CA GLU A 6 19.45 17.52 -5.37
C GLU A 6 19.31 18.50 -4.19
N LYS A 7 18.10 19.03 -3.99
CA LYS A 7 17.72 19.60 -2.69
C LYS A 7 16.69 18.68 -2.04
N PRO A 8 16.86 18.32 -0.75
CA PRO A 8 15.86 17.57 -0.03
C PRO A 8 14.56 18.39 0.01
N ILE A 9 13.52 17.80 -0.59
CA ILE A 9 12.21 18.39 -0.76
C ILE A 9 11.54 18.55 0.60
N ALA A 10 11.01 19.73 0.89
CA ALA A 10 10.22 19.97 2.10
C ALA A 10 8.96 19.07 2.09
N PRO A 11 8.74 18.22 3.11
CA PRO A 11 7.73 17.15 3.08
C PRO A 11 6.27 17.63 3.08
N ASN A 12 6.00 18.91 3.33
CA ASN A 12 4.67 19.36 3.77
C ASN A 12 3.64 19.64 2.67
N ARG A 13 4.00 19.62 1.37
CA ARG A 13 3.02 19.83 0.26
C ARG A 13 2.84 18.62 -0.65
N PHE A 14 3.75 17.66 -0.62
CA PHE A 14 3.64 16.42 -1.41
C PHE A 14 2.79 15.35 -0.72
N SER A 15 2.68 15.44 0.61
CA SER A 15 1.87 14.51 1.40
C SER A 15 0.39 14.54 1.05
N SER A 16 -0.17 15.70 0.65
CA SER A 16 -1.60 15.80 0.36
C SER A 16 -1.99 15.07 -0.92
N VAL A 17 -1.25 15.22 -2.02
CA VAL A 17 -1.57 14.54 -3.29
C VAL A 17 -1.31 13.05 -3.22
N ILE A 18 -0.20 12.67 -2.56
CA ILE A 18 0.10 11.25 -2.33
C ILE A 18 -0.96 10.67 -1.39
N GLY A 19 -1.38 11.39 -0.35
CA GLY A 19 -2.52 10.99 0.50
C GLY A 19 -3.82 10.83 -0.28
N ASP A 20 -4.20 11.84 -1.08
CA ASP A 20 -5.38 11.85 -1.95
C ASP A 20 -5.38 10.68 -2.94
N LEU A 21 -4.21 10.18 -3.36
CA LEU A 21 -4.06 9.01 -4.21
C LEU A 21 -4.05 7.71 -3.41
N CYS A 22 -3.35 7.67 -2.28
CA CYS A 22 -3.17 6.48 -1.46
C CYS A 22 -4.51 5.99 -0.92
N ASP A 23 -5.35 6.85 -0.34
CA ASP A 23 -6.57 6.37 0.32
C ASP A 23 -7.56 5.72 -0.67
N PRO A 24 -7.83 6.31 -1.85
CA PRO A 24 -8.68 5.66 -2.84
C PRO A 24 -8.06 4.40 -3.46
N LEU A 25 -6.74 4.37 -3.69
CA LEU A 25 -6.05 3.19 -4.23
C LEU A 25 -6.06 2.03 -3.23
N MET A 26 -5.84 2.32 -1.94
CA MET A 26 -5.93 1.33 -0.87
C MET A 26 -7.37 0.84 -0.68
N ASN A 27 -8.35 1.73 -0.85
CA ASN A 27 -9.76 1.33 -0.86
C ASN A 27 -10.09 0.38 -2.01
N GLU A 28 -9.59 0.61 -3.23
CA GLU A 28 -9.80 -0.33 -4.35
C GLU A 28 -9.11 -1.68 -4.09
N LEU A 29 -7.86 -1.69 -3.62
CA LEU A 29 -7.19 -2.93 -3.20
C LEU A 29 -8.02 -3.72 -2.18
N THR A 30 -8.72 -3.01 -1.28
CA THR A 30 -9.57 -3.63 -0.26
C THR A 30 -10.90 -4.14 -0.82
N ARG A 31 -11.40 -3.58 -1.93
CA ARG A 31 -12.63 -4.02 -2.61
C ARG A 31 -12.42 -5.25 -3.49
N HIS A 32 -11.25 -5.40 -4.10
CA HIS A 32 -10.91 -6.58 -4.92
C HIS A 32 -10.43 -7.78 -4.09
N ALA A 33 -10.39 -7.66 -2.76
CA ALA A 33 -10.37 -8.83 -1.87
C ALA A 33 -11.72 -9.58 -2.02
N PRO A 34 -11.72 -10.92 -2.13
CA PRO A 34 -12.81 -11.68 -2.74
C PRO A 34 -14.16 -11.52 -2.03
N ILE A 35 -15.18 -11.32 -2.85
CA ILE A 35 -16.60 -11.52 -2.54
C ILE A 35 -17.01 -12.81 -3.29
N THR A 36 -17.39 -13.85 -2.55
CA THR A 36 -17.94 -15.16 -2.99
C THR A 36 -17.02 -16.16 -3.75
N PRO A 37 -17.01 -17.45 -3.37
CA PRO A 37 -16.28 -18.49 -4.10
C PRO A 37 -17.08 -19.04 -5.30
N PRO A 38 -16.44 -19.26 -6.48
CA PRO A 38 -17.04 -20.04 -7.54
C PRO A 38 -17.12 -21.52 -7.13
N ALA A 39 -18.30 -22.11 -7.26
CA ALA A 39 -18.49 -23.55 -7.08
C ALA A 39 -17.79 -24.30 -8.22
N CYS A 40 -16.69 -25.00 -7.95
CA CYS A 40 -16.25 -26.09 -8.82
C CYS A 40 -15.41 -27.15 -8.11
N ARG A 41 -15.79 -28.40 -8.38
CA ARG A 41 -15.13 -29.66 -8.00
C ARG A 41 -13.78 -29.77 -8.71
N VAL A 42 -12.79 -30.39 -8.06
CA VAL A 42 -12.02 -31.56 -8.54
C VAL A 42 -10.71 -31.75 -7.74
N ALA A 43 -10.51 -33.01 -7.31
CA ALA A 43 -9.33 -33.80 -6.89
C ALA A 43 -8.19 -33.21 -6.02
N PRO A 44 -7.70 -33.97 -5.01
CA PRO A 44 -6.62 -33.53 -4.12
C PRO A 44 -5.23 -33.83 -4.69
N PRO A 45 -4.20 -32.97 -4.48
CA PRO A 45 -2.82 -33.36 -4.60
C PRO A 45 -2.17 -33.71 -3.24
N ARG A 46 -1.18 -34.60 -3.34
CA ARG A 46 -0.41 -35.24 -2.27
C ARG A 46 0.54 -34.29 -1.53
N ASN A 47 0.75 -34.65 -0.26
CA ASN A 47 1.71 -34.14 0.71
C ASN A 47 3.07 -33.72 0.13
N ASN A 48 3.44 -32.46 0.37
CA ASN A 48 4.81 -32.08 0.69
C ASN A 48 4.77 -31.00 1.76
N SER A 49 5.49 -31.23 2.85
CA SER A 49 5.69 -30.29 3.95
C SER A 49 6.55 -29.11 3.49
N ALA A 50 5.92 -28.13 2.84
CA ALA A 50 6.54 -26.88 2.46
C ALA A 50 6.51 -25.90 3.64
N GLN A 51 7.67 -25.32 3.95
CA GLN A 51 7.77 -24.13 4.80
C GLN A 51 6.79 -23.07 4.28
N ARG A 52 5.92 -22.60 5.17
CA ARG A 52 4.85 -21.65 4.82
C ARG A 52 5.47 -20.35 4.32
N PRO A 53 5.02 -19.79 3.18
CA PRO A 53 5.39 -18.43 2.81
C PRO A 53 4.87 -17.49 3.91
N GLN A 54 5.79 -16.78 4.57
CA GLN A 54 5.42 -15.71 5.48
C GLN A 54 4.76 -14.61 4.63
N GLN A 55 3.54 -14.24 4.97
CA GLN A 55 2.84 -13.18 4.24
C GLN A 55 3.60 -11.87 4.42
N SER A 56 4.16 -11.36 3.32
CA SER A 56 4.97 -10.15 3.26
C SER A 56 4.12 -8.91 3.50
N THR A 57 4.56 -8.03 4.40
CA THR A 57 3.88 -6.78 4.78
C THR A 57 4.12 -5.68 3.75
N PRO A 58 3.13 -4.99 3.15
CA PRO A 58 3.42 -3.90 2.21
C PRO A 58 4.42 -2.90 2.80
N ILE A 59 5.58 -2.76 2.14
CA ILE A 59 6.61 -1.80 2.56
C ILE A 59 6.36 -0.49 1.83
N TYR A 60 6.07 0.56 2.61
CA TYR A 60 6.01 1.92 2.10
C TYR A 60 7.41 2.52 2.12
N PHE A 61 7.92 2.90 0.95
CA PHE A 61 9.17 3.62 0.82
C PHE A 61 8.89 5.04 0.30
N ALA A 62 9.19 6.05 1.13
CA ALA A 62 9.17 7.45 0.76
C ALA A 62 10.62 7.97 0.77
N GLY A 63 11.19 8.18 -0.41
CA GLY A 63 12.57 8.64 -0.54
C GLY A 63 13.03 8.69 -2.00
N VAL A 64 14.31 9.02 -2.21
CA VAL A 64 14.93 8.95 -3.52
C VAL A 64 15.49 7.55 -3.70
N ALA A 65 14.91 6.77 -4.61
CA ALA A 65 15.42 5.47 -4.99
C ALA A 65 15.21 5.26 -6.50
N ASN A 66 16.13 4.53 -7.12
CA ASN A 66 15.93 4.06 -8.49
C ASN A 66 14.98 2.85 -8.50
N LEU A 67 14.39 2.57 -9.66
CA LEU A 67 13.45 1.46 -9.82
C LEU A 67 14.10 0.11 -9.46
N THR A 68 15.35 -0.10 -9.86
CA THR A 68 16.08 -1.35 -9.65
C THR A 68 16.26 -1.68 -8.17
N THR A 69 16.65 -0.70 -7.33
CA THR A 69 16.81 -0.89 -5.89
C THR A 69 15.47 -1.16 -5.21
N LEU A 70 14.40 -0.49 -5.65
CA LEU A 70 13.06 -0.75 -5.13
C LEU A 70 12.57 -2.17 -5.49
N GLN A 71 12.81 -2.61 -6.72
CA GLN A 71 12.48 -3.97 -7.15
C GLN A 71 13.28 -5.04 -6.40
N GLN A 72 14.58 -4.81 -6.18
CA GLN A 72 15.39 -5.71 -5.36
C GLN A 72 14.88 -5.78 -3.92
N ALA A 73 14.51 -4.64 -3.33
CA ALA A 73 13.87 -4.61 -2.02
C ALA A 73 12.53 -5.38 -2.01
N CYS A 74 11.74 -5.25 -3.07
CA CYS A 74 10.50 -6.01 -3.22
C CYS A 74 10.75 -7.52 -3.30
N LEU A 75 11.72 -7.97 -4.10
CA LEU A 75 12.10 -9.39 -4.21
C LEU A 75 12.59 -9.94 -2.86
N LEU A 76 13.45 -9.20 -2.15
CA LEU A 76 13.97 -9.60 -0.84
C LEU A 76 12.85 -9.78 0.20
N ASN A 77 11.80 -8.96 0.10
CA ASN A 77 10.66 -9.00 1.00
C ASN A 77 9.47 -9.79 0.43
N GLN A 78 9.65 -10.48 -0.71
CA GLN A 78 8.63 -11.32 -1.35
C GLN A 78 7.35 -10.57 -1.78
N PHE A 79 7.44 -9.31 -2.22
CA PHE A 79 6.32 -8.62 -2.86
C PHE A 79 6.20 -8.97 -4.33
N ASP A 80 4.98 -9.24 -4.75
CA ASP A 80 4.65 -9.50 -6.16
C ASP A 80 4.48 -8.20 -6.97
N VAL A 81 4.05 -7.11 -6.31
CA VAL A 81 3.67 -5.85 -6.96
C VAL A 81 4.38 -4.66 -6.32
N LEU A 82 4.88 -3.76 -7.16
CA LEU A 82 5.45 -2.47 -6.75
C LEU A 82 4.57 -1.33 -7.28
N LEU A 83 4.00 -0.54 -6.37
CA LEU A 83 3.33 0.73 -6.68
C LEU A 83 4.36 1.85 -6.58
N MET A 84 4.64 2.53 -7.69
CA MET A 84 5.66 3.58 -7.75
C MET A 84 5.03 4.95 -8.02
N PHE A 85 5.27 5.88 -7.10
CA PHE A 85 4.99 7.31 -7.25
C PHE A 85 6.30 8.05 -7.48
N ARG A 86 6.46 8.63 -8.68
CA ARG A 86 7.62 9.45 -9.04
C ARG A 86 7.22 10.91 -9.07
N VAL A 87 7.85 11.72 -8.24
CA VAL A 87 7.71 13.18 -8.28
C VAL A 87 8.76 13.76 -9.22
N GLU A 88 8.31 14.48 -10.25
CA GLU A 88 9.19 15.24 -11.15
C GLU A 88 8.94 16.75 -10.96
N GLU A 89 10.00 17.50 -10.68
CA GLU A 89 10.00 18.97 -10.70
C GLU A 89 10.79 19.46 -11.91
N ARG A 90 10.16 20.27 -12.77
CA ARG A 90 10.85 20.90 -13.92
C ARG A 90 10.77 22.41 -13.82
N LYS A 91 11.93 23.06 -13.82
CA LYS A 91 12.02 24.52 -13.95
C LYS A 91 11.74 24.92 -15.39
N THR A 92 10.67 25.68 -15.60
CA THR A 92 10.43 26.30 -16.91
C THR A 92 11.29 27.55 -17.09
N ARG A 93 11.52 27.97 -18.33
CA ARG A 93 12.24 29.23 -18.63
C ARG A 93 11.58 30.46 -17.98
N SER A 94 10.28 30.39 -17.70
CA SER A 94 9.47 31.39 -16.99
C SER A 94 9.63 31.36 -15.47
N GLY A 95 10.47 30.49 -14.90
CA GLY A 95 10.63 30.35 -13.45
C GLY A 95 9.46 29.65 -12.73
N ILE A 96 8.51 29.11 -13.48
CA ILE A 96 7.41 28.31 -12.93
C ILE A 96 7.90 26.87 -12.77
N ASP A 97 7.87 26.37 -11.54
CA ASP A 97 8.18 24.98 -11.22
C ASP A 97 6.97 24.10 -11.60
N VAL A 98 7.07 23.36 -12.70
CA VAL A 98 6.08 22.34 -13.02
C VAL A 98 6.35 21.15 -12.12
N LYS A 99 5.45 20.94 -11.16
CA LYS A 99 5.46 19.78 -10.26
C LYS A 99 4.48 18.74 -10.78
N SER A 100 4.98 17.56 -11.11
CA SER A 100 4.16 16.45 -11.57
C SER A 100 4.42 15.19 -10.77
N VAL A 101 3.36 14.43 -10.51
CA VAL A 101 3.44 13.11 -9.87
C VAL A 101 3.08 12.08 -10.92
N LYS A 102 3.92 11.07 -11.09
CA LYS A 102 3.74 9.96 -12.01
C LYS A 102 3.45 8.70 -11.22
N PHE A 103 2.36 8.03 -11.54
CA PHE A 103 1.96 6.76 -10.94
C PHE A 103 2.17 5.62 -11.93
N SER A 104 2.72 4.52 -11.45
CA SER A 104 2.96 3.32 -12.25
C SER A 104 2.96 2.08 -11.36
N VAL A 105 2.60 0.94 -11.95
CA VAL A 105 2.52 -0.35 -11.25
C VAL A 105 3.38 -1.35 -11.99
N TYR A 106 4.21 -2.08 -11.26
CA TYR A 106 5.11 -3.10 -11.80
C TYR A 106 4.85 -4.46 -11.17
N ASP A 107 4.91 -5.49 -12.00
CA ASP A 107 5.15 -6.86 -11.58
C ASP A 107 6.64 -7.02 -11.27
N VAL A 108 6.94 -7.33 -10.02
CA VAL A 108 8.30 -7.43 -9.50
C VAL A 108 9.03 -8.66 -10.08
N TRP A 109 8.31 -9.74 -10.38
CA TRP A 109 8.88 -10.99 -10.87
C TRP A 109 9.27 -10.91 -12.34
N THR A 110 8.35 -10.40 -13.17
CA THR A 110 8.58 -10.30 -14.62
C THR A 110 9.28 -9.00 -15.01
N ASN A 111 9.45 -8.07 -14.07
CA ASN A 111 9.90 -6.70 -14.33
C ASN A 111 9.03 -6.00 -15.40
N ARG A 112 7.76 -6.40 -15.52
CA ARG A 112 6.83 -5.85 -16.49
C ARG A 112 6.04 -4.72 -15.84
N GLN A 113 5.93 -3.61 -16.55
CA GLN A 113 4.99 -2.56 -16.17
C GLN A 113 3.56 -3.03 -16.45
N LEU A 114 2.77 -3.17 -15.39
CA LEU A 114 1.38 -3.59 -15.44
C LEU A 114 0.46 -2.43 -15.79
N LEU A 115 0.67 -1.28 -15.14
CA LEU A 115 -0.05 -0.05 -15.42
C LEU A 115 0.88 0.99 -16.04
N ARG A 116 0.48 1.51 -17.21
CA ARG A 116 1.18 2.62 -17.89
C ARG A 116 1.29 3.84 -16.97
N GLU A 117 2.32 4.64 -17.20
CA GLU A 117 2.60 5.81 -16.38
C GLU A 117 1.50 6.86 -16.53
N HIS A 118 0.81 7.17 -15.43
CA HIS A 118 -0.17 8.25 -15.36
C HIS A 118 0.45 9.47 -14.68
N SER A 119 0.44 10.63 -15.34
CA SER A 119 1.03 11.86 -14.81
C SER A 119 -0.04 12.86 -14.38
N ILE A 120 0.09 13.37 -13.16
CA ILE A 120 -0.75 14.43 -12.59
C ILE A 120 0.11 15.67 -12.44
N ASN A 121 -0.29 16.77 -13.07
CA ASN A 121 0.32 18.07 -12.84
C ASN A 121 -0.42 18.80 -11.72
N TYR A 122 0.29 19.10 -10.63
CA TYR A 122 -0.30 19.69 -9.43
C TYR A 122 -0.92 21.06 -9.70
N LEU A 123 -0.17 21.95 -10.36
CA LEU A 123 -0.61 23.31 -10.64
C LEU A 123 -1.85 23.33 -11.55
N LYS A 124 -1.93 22.37 -12.47
CA LYS A 124 -3.08 22.22 -13.34
C LYS A 124 -4.31 21.75 -12.56
N ARG A 125 -4.15 20.74 -11.69
CA ARG A 125 -5.23 20.25 -10.81
C ARG A 125 -5.77 21.37 -9.91
N GLU A 126 -4.89 22.12 -9.25
CA GLU A 126 -5.30 23.20 -8.35
C GLU A 126 -6.07 24.29 -9.11
N ARG A 127 -5.56 24.72 -10.28
CA ARG A 127 -6.22 25.73 -11.12
C ARG A 127 -7.57 25.26 -11.66
N ASP A 128 -7.63 24.03 -12.18
CA ASP A 128 -8.79 23.56 -12.90
C ASP A 128 -9.86 22.99 -11.95
N SER A 129 -9.52 22.71 -10.68
CA SER A 129 -10.45 22.11 -9.69
C SER A 129 -11.73 22.91 -9.43
N ALA A 130 -11.71 24.23 -9.66
CA ALA A 130 -12.87 25.10 -9.54
C ALA A 130 -13.84 25.01 -10.73
N SER A 131 -13.44 24.38 -11.84
CA SER A 131 -14.26 24.27 -13.04
C SER A 131 -15.26 23.11 -12.93
N PRO A 132 -16.55 23.31 -13.27
CA PRO A 132 -17.54 22.24 -13.27
C PRO A 132 -17.28 21.16 -14.35
N LEU A 133 -16.42 21.46 -15.32
CA LEU A 133 -16.00 20.52 -16.37
C LEU A 133 -14.72 19.75 -16.00
N TYR A 134 -14.15 20.01 -14.82
CA TYR A 134 -12.93 19.37 -14.38
C TYR A 134 -13.14 17.87 -14.14
N LYS A 135 -12.33 17.07 -14.82
CA LYS A 135 -12.22 15.64 -14.56
C LYS A 135 -11.01 15.41 -13.65
N ASP A 136 -11.25 14.86 -12.48
CA ASP A 136 -10.19 14.60 -11.51
C ASP A 136 -9.27 13.47 -11.99
N PRO A 137 -8.00 13.76 -12.34
CA PRO A 137 -7.06 12.75 -12.83
C PRO A 137 -6.75 11.67 -11.78
N ILE A 138 -6.95 11.97 -10.49
CA ILE A 138 -6.82 10.96 -9.42
C ILE A 138 -7.89 9.89 -9.59
N ARG A 139 -9.13 10.29 -9.85
CA ARG A 139 -10.24 9.35 -10.06
C ARG A 139 -10.00 8.44 -11.28
N ASP A 140 -9.39 8.99 -12.32
CA ASP A 140 -9.02 8.21 -13.51
C ASP A 140 -7.93 7.18 -13.19
N ILE A 141 -6.91 7.55 -12.39
CA ILE A 141 -5.86 6.64 -11.92
C ILE A 141 -6.45 5.53 -11.05
N VAL A 142 -7.31 5.87 -10.10
CA VAL A 142 -7.96 4.91 -9.20
C VAL A 142 -8.81 3.93 -9.99
N ARG A 143 -9.56 4.42 -10.98
CA ARG A 143 -10.34 3.56 -11.88
C ARG A 143 -9.45 2.64 -12.70
N ALA A 144 -8.38 3.17 -13.30
CA ALA A 144 -7.45 2.38 -14.10
C ALA A 144 -6.76 1.29 -13.25
N PHE A 145 -6.43 1.62 -11.99
CA PHE A 145 -5.88 0.67 -11.04
C PHE A 145 -6.90 -0.39 -10.61
N GLY A 146 -8.14 -0.01 -10.31
CA GLY A 146 -9.22 -0.98 -10.02
C GLY A 146 -9.45 -1.94 -11.20
N THR A 147 -9.46 -1.41 -12.43
CA THR A 147 -9.57 -2.24 -13.65
C THR A 147 -8.41 -3.23 -13.77
N LEU A 148 -7.18 -2.78 -13.48
CA LEU A 148 -6.01 -3.67 -13.46
C LEU A 148 -6.18 -4.79 -12.42
N LEU A 149 -6.67 -4.46 -11.23
CA LEU A 149 -6.92 -5.44 -10.16
C LEU A 149 -7.98 -6.46 -10.60
N ASP A 150 -9.07 -6.01 -11.19
CA ASP A 150 -10.11 -6.90 -11.73
C ASP A 150 -9.59 -7.84 -12.82
N ASP A 151 -8.80 -7.32 -13.75
CA ASP A 151 -8.38 -8.05 -14.95
C ASP A 151 -7.21 -9.01 -14.68
N GLU A 152 -6.22 -8.58 -13.88
CA GLU A 152 -4.94 -9.30 -13.72
C GLU A 152 -4.80 -9.97 -12.33
N PHE A 153 -5.56 -9.52 -11.33
CA PHE A 153 -5.42 -9.99 -9.95
C PHE A 153 -6.70 -10.65 -9.44
N SER A 154 -6.84 -11.95 -9.69
CA SER A 154 -7.85 -12.73 -9.00
C SER A 154 -7.35 -13.15 -7.61
N PRO A 155 -8.13 -12.95 -6.54
CA PRO A 155 -7.79 -13.56 -5.26
C PRO A 155 -7.70 -15.07 -5.40
N ARG A 156 -6.65 -15.66 -4.82
CA ARG A 156 -6.49 -17.12 -4.87
C ARG A 156 -7.71 -17.77 -4.20
N PRO A 157 -8.26 -18.84 -4.79
CA PRO A 157 -9.36 -19.56 -4.18
C PRO A 157 -8.92 -20.06 -2.80
N ILE A 158 -9.83 -19.92 -1.84
CA ILE A 158 -9.63 -20.48 -0.51
C ILE A 158 -9.39 -21.98 -0.65
N PRO A 159 -8.41 -22.57 0.07
CA PRO A 159 -8.14 -24.00 -0.03
C PRO A 159 -9.41 -24.82 0.22
N ALA A 160 -9.74 -25.75 -0.68
CA ALA A 160 -10.99 -26.51 -0.63
C ALA A 160 -11.18 -27.33 0.68
N GLY A 161 -10.12 -27.56 1.44
CA GLY A 161 -10.16 -28.22 2.75
C GLY A 161 -10.27 -27.29 3.95
N LEU A 162 -10.35 -25.97 3.74
CA LEU A 162 -10.53 -25.00 4.81
C LEU A 162 -11.98 -25.05 5.29
N ARG A 163 -12.15 -25.37 6.57
CA ARG A 163 -13.45 -25.49 7.23
C ARG A 163 -13.65 -24.35 8.23
N PRO A 164 -14.89 -24.01 8.63
CA PRO A 164 -15.16 -22.97 9.62
C PRO A 164 -14.36 -23.14 10.92
N GLU A 165 -14.16 -24.37 11.40
CA GLU A 165 -13.42 -24.63 12.63
C GLU A 165 -11.93 -24.30 12.48
N HIS A 166 -11.38 -24.47 11.29
CA HIS A 166 -9.99 -24.09 10.98
C HIS A 166 -9.85 -22.57 10.93
N ALA A 167 -10.79 -21.89 10.28
CA ALA A 167 -10.79 -20.44 10.18
C ALA A 167 -11.02 -19.77 11.54
N GLU A 168 -11.90 -20.31 12.38
CA GLU A 168 -12.12 -19.83 13.75
C GLU A 168 -10.88 -20.02 14.62
N ARG A 169 -10.24 -21.19 14.57
CA ARG A 169 -8.99 -21.40 15.33
C ARG A 169 -7.92 -20.42 14.86
N ARG A 170 -7.76 -20.28 13.54
CA ARG A 170 -6.77 -19.38 12.95
C ARG A 170 -7.04 -17.93 13.28
N SER A 171 -8.30 -17.47 13.27
CA SER A 171 -8.64 -16.09 13.63
C SER A 171 -8.31 -15.79 15.09
N LYS A 172 -8.50 -16.74 16.01
CA LYS A 172 -8.05 -16.64 17.40
C LYS A 172 -6.53 -16.60 17.52
N ASP A 173 -5.82 -17.45 16.77
CA ASP A 173 -4.35 -17.45 16.75
C ASP A 173 -3.80 -16.13 16.21
N LEU A 174 -4.37 -15.62 15.13
CA LEU A 174 -4.04 -14.32 14.53
C LEU A 174 -4.29 -13.19 15.52
N ALA A 175 -5.39 -13.25 16.26
CA ALA A 175 -5.75 -12.22 17.23
C ALA A 175 -4.73 -12.08 18.38
N GLN A 176 -4.00 -13.15 18.68
CA GLN A 176 -2.95 -13.16 19.70
C GLN A 176 -1.56 -12.86 19.11
N GLN A 177 -1.42 -12.88 17.79
CA GLN A 177 -0.14 -12.69 17.12
C GLN A 177 0.24 -11.20 17.10
N ARG A 178 1.42 -10.87 17.63
CA ARG A 178 2.03 -9.56 17.39
C ARG A 178 2.77 -9.58 16.07
N HIS A 179 2.35 -8.76 15.13
CA HIS A 179 2.95 -8.66 13.81
C HIS A 179 3.41 -7.22 13.53
N PRO A 180 4.55 -7.01 12.85
CA PRO A 180 5.02 -5.66 12.49
C PRO A 180 3.99 -4.87 11.67
N ASN A 181 3.19 -5.56 10.85
CA ASN A 181 2.04 -4.98 10.19
C ASN A 181 0.75 -5.64 10.70
N PRO A 182 0.02 -5.00 11.62
CA PRO A 182 -1.24 -5.51 12.13
C PRO A 182 -2.33 -5.65 11.06
N LEU A 183 -2.28 -4.88 9.97
CA LEU A 183 -3.28 -4.92 8.90
C LEU A 183 -3.30 -6.26 8.16
N ALA A 184 -2.16 -6.93 8.06
CA ALA A 184 -2.09 -8.25 7.41
C ALA A 184 -2.94 -9.29 8.17
N LEU A 185 -2.89 -9.23 9.51
CA LEU A 185 -3.69 -10.11 10.38
C LEU A 185 -5.19 -9.81 10.21
N LEU A 186 -5.55 -8.52 10.18
CA LEU A 186 -6.92 -8.08 9.95
C LEU A 186 -7.44 -8.51 8.58
N ALA A 187 -6.62 -8.40 7.53
CA ALA A 187 -6.99 -8.80 6.19
C ALA A 187 -7.30 -10.31 6.11
N GLU A 188 -6.51 -11.16 6.78
CA GLU A 188 -6.75 -12.61 6.85
C GLU A 188 -8.05 -12.91 7.63
N ILE A 189 -8.30 -12.24 8.76
CA ILE A 189 -9.56 -12.40 9.52
C ILE A 189 -10.76 -11.95 8.70
N LYS A 190 -10.66 -10.82 8.00
CA LYS A 190 -11.70 -10.30 7.11
C LYS A 190 -11.98 -11.27 5.97
N LEU A 191 -10.94 -11.85 5.37
CA LEU A 191 -11.08 -12.89 4.34
C LEU A 191 -11.92 -14.08 4.85
N TYR A 192 -11.70 -14.55 6.07
CA TYR A 192 -12.51 -15.62 6.65
C TYR A 192 -13.97 -15.20 6.88
N ARG A 193 -14.21 -13.94 7.25
CA ARG A 193 -15.57 -13.41 7.40
C ARG A 193 -16.29 -13.32 6.05
N ASP A 194 -15.62 -12.78 5.04
CA ASP A 194 -16.16 -12.57 3.70
C ASP A 194 -16.44 -13.91 2.98
N ALA A 195 -15.74 -14.96 3.38
CA ALA A 195 -15.97 -16.34 2.93
C ALA A 195 -17.02 -17.11 3.75
N ASP A 196 -17.72 -16.44 4.68
CA ASP A 196 -18.68 -17.04 5.62
C ASP A 196 -18.11 -18.21 6.45
N LEU A 197 -16.80 -18.20 6.70
CA LEU A 197 -16.12 -19.21 7.52
C LEU A 197 -16.10 -18.85 9.00
N ILE A 198 -16.29 -17.56 9.33
CA ILE A 198 -16.49 -17.07 10.70
C ILE A 198 -17.67 -16.10 10.75
N THR A 199 -18.33 -16.04 11.89
CA THR A 199 -19.45 -15.12 12.14
C THR A 199 -18.95 -13.69 12.39
N ALA A 200 -19.84 -12.70 12.25
CA ALA A 200 -19.52 -11.30 12.58
C ALA A 200 -19.08 -11.14 14.05
N GLN A 201 -19.66 -11.91 14.97
CA GLN A 201 -19.28 -11.88 16.39
C GLN A 201 -17.86 -12.43 16.61
N GLN A 202 -17.50 -13.51 15.91
CA GLN A 202 -16.15 -14.08 15.97
C GLN A 202 -15.11 -13.11 15.37
N MET A 203 -15.46 -12.43 14.26
CA MET A 203 -14.62 -11.38 13.69
C MET A 203 -14.41 -10.24 14.70
N LEU A 204 -15.50 -9.68 15.27
CA LEU A 204 -15.41 -8.60 16.26
C LEU A 204 -14.52 -9.00 17.43
N SER A 205 -14.73 -10.18 18.02
CA SER A 205 -13.93 -10.66 19.14
C SER A 205 -12.43 -10.83 18.80
N ALA A 206 -12.11 -11.26 17.58
CA ALA A 206 -10.73 -11.37 17.12
C ALA A 206 -10.10 -9.97 16.91
N VAL A 207 -10.86 -9.01 16.38
CA VAL A 207 -10.38 -7.64 16.16
C VAL A 207 -10.20 -6.89 17.49
N GLU A 208 -11.10 -7.08 18.47
CA GLU A 208 -10.96 -6.54 19.83
C GLU A 208 -9.75 -7.09 20.60
N GLN A 209 -9.21 -8.24 20.18
CA GLN A 209 -7.96 -8.78 20.73
C GLN A 209 -6.72 -8.22 20.03
N LEU A 210 -6.86 -7.82 18.76
CA LEU A 210 -5.81 -7.20 17.97
C LEU A 210 -5.59 -5.71 18.30
N MET A 211 -6.67 -5.01 18.68
CA MET A 211 -6.68 -3.58 19.02
C MET A 211 -7.65 -3.29 20.15
N ASP A 212 -7.54 -2.12 20.78
CA ASP A 212 -8.45 -1.71 21.84
C ASP A 212 -9.92 -1.82 21.39
N SER A 213 -10.81 -2.32 22.27
CA SER A 213 -12.19 -2.65 21.90
C SER A 213 -12.97 -1.48 21.27
N GLY A 214 -12.71 -0.24 21.73
CA GLY A 214 -13.31 0.95 21.14
C GLY A 214 -12.86 1.21 19.69
N GLN A 215 -11.59 0.93 19.37
CA GLN A 215 -11.06 1.07 18.01
C GLN A 215 -11.58 -0.05 17.10
N ALA A 216 -11.72 -1.27 17.63
CA ALA A 216 -12.28 -2.40 16.89
C ALA A 216 -13.73 -2.12 16.42
N ILE A 217 -14.57 -1.57 17.31
CA ILE A 217 -15.94 -1.19 16.97
C ILE A 217 -15.96 -0.05 15.94
N ALA A 218 -15.15 0.99 16.15
CA ALA A 218 -15.04 2.09 15.19
C ALA A 218 -14.60 1.61 13.79
N LEU A 219 -13.69 0.64 13.74
CA LEU A 219 -13.21 0.06 12.50
C LEU A 219 -14.26 -0.78 11.76
N LEU A 220 -15.03 -1.59 12.48
CA LEU A 220 -15.98 -2.53 11.88
C LEU A 220 -17.37 -1.91 11.62
N ALA A 221 -17.84 -1.05 12.52
CA ALA A 221 -19.19 -0.50 12.52
C ALA A 221 -19.25 1.03 12.38
N GLY A 222 -18.12 1.73 12.50
CA GLY A 222 -18.07 3.19 12.39
C GLY A 222 -18.25 3.71 10.96
N THR A 223 -18.44 5.02 10.88
CA THR A 223 -18.40 5.82 9.65
C THR A 223 -17.02 5.77 8.98
N PRO A 224 -16.90 6.10 7.68
CA PRO A 224 -15.60 6.11 7.01
C PRO A 224 -14.52 6.93 7.73
N ALA A 225 -14.88 8.08 8.31
CA ALA A 225 -13.95 8.91 9.07
C ALA A 225 -13.47 8.21 10.36
N GLU A 226 -14.39 7.59 11.11
CA GLU A 226 -14.04 6.84 12.34
C GLU A 226 -13.16 5.62 12.05
N ARG A 227 -13.36 4.97 10.89
CA ARG A 227 -12.51 3.85 10.47
C ARG A 227 -11.08 4.30 10.17
N ILE A 228 -10.93 5.42 9.48
CA ILE A 228 -9.61 5.99 9.17
C ILE A 228 -8.90 6.37 10.48
N ASP A 229 -9.58 7.09 11.36
CA ASP A 229 -9.03 7.47 12.67
C ASP A 229 -8.61 6.24 13.50
N ALA A 230 -9.39 5.15 13.43
CA ALA A 230 -9.05 3.92 14.13
C ALA A 230 -7.80 3.23 13.57
N ILE A 231 -7.67 3.18 12.24
CA ILE A 231 -6.49 2.65 11.56
C ILE A 231 -5.25 3.50 11.89
N ASP A 232 -5.36 4.83 11.83
CA ASP A 232 -4.26 5.76 12.08
C ASP A 232 -3.71 5.68 13.50
N ARG A 233 -4.58 5.39 14.47
CA ARG A 233 -4.17 5.16 15.87
C ARG A 233 -3.55 3.79 16.09
N TRP A 234 -3.98 2.80 15.33
CA TRP A 234 -3.56 1.41 15.52
C TRP A 234 -2.25 1.06 14.80
N ILE A 235 -2.02 1.57 13.60
CA ILE A 235 -0.79 1.30 12.85
C ILE A 235 0.37 2.08 13.50
N PRO A 236 1.46 1.40 13.92
CA PRO A 236 2.66 2.09 14.39
C PRO A 236 3.17 3.00 13.28
N ARG A 237 3.28 4.30 13.56
CA ARG A 237 3.94 5.22 12.63
C ARG A 237 5.36 4.71 12.40
N PRO A 238 5.80 4.47 11.15
CA PRO A 238 7.14 4.00 10.90
C PRO A 238 8.12 5.01 11.52
N GLN A 239 8.88 4.56 12.53
CA GLN A 239 9.93 5.38 13.09
C GLN A 239 11.02 5.47 12.03
N LEU A 240 11.05 6.62 11.35
CA LEU A 240 12.09 7.00 10.41
C LEU A 240 13.42 7.02 11.18
N THR A 241 14.13 5.89 11.16
CA THR A 241 15.53 5.87 11.56
C THR A 241 16.26 6.54 10.42
N VAL A 242 16.34 7.87 10.48
CA VAL A 242 17.19 8.63 9.57
C VAL A 242 18.59 8.15 9.87
N ALA A 243 19.11 7.24 9.05
CA ALA A 243 20.50 6.89 9.06
C ALA A 243 21.25 8.20 8.73
N ARG A 244 21.67 8.92 9.77
CA ARG A 244 22.70 9.95 9.67
C ARG A 244 23.99 9.23 9.28
N GLN A 245 24.11 8.85 8.01
CA GLN A 245 25.40 8.58 7.44
C GLN A 245 26.14 9.91 7.47
N GLY A 246 27.13 9.96 8.36
CA GLY A 246 27.89 11.16 8.65
C GLY A 246 28.49 11.73 7.37
N ALA A 247 28.05 12.94 7.04
CA ALA A 247 28.93 13.90 6.40
C ALA A 247 30.09 14.17 7.36
N ARG A 248 31.11 13.30 7.34
CA ARG A 248 32.44 13.66 7.81
C ARG A 248 32.91 14.74 6.85
N GLY A 249 32.68 15.99 7.24
CA GLY A 249 33.34 17.14 6.66
C GLY A 249 34.84 16.88 6.71
N SER A 250 35.42 16.67 5.54
CA SER A 250 36.85 16.80 5.33
C SER A 250 37.20 18.27 5.47
N ASP A 251 37.45 18.71 6.71
CA ASP A 251 38.20 19.93 6.97
C ASP A 251 39.60 19.74 6.37
N LYS A 252 39.81 20.37 5.21
CA LYS A 252 41.15 20.64 4.70
C LYS A 252 41.70 21.79 5.54
N PRO A 253 42.83 21.64 6.25
CA PRO A 253 43.44 22.78 6.88
C PRO A 253 43.97 23.71 5.80
N ASP A 254 43.56 24.98 5.89
CA ASP A 254 44.13 26.08 5.14
C ASP A 254 45.66 26.05 5.25
N ARG A 255 46.32 26.02 4.10
CA ARG A 255 47.72 26.43 4.00
C ARG A 255 47.70 27.92 3.68
N ASP A 256 48.02 28.72 4.69
CA ASP A 256 48.40 30.11 4.52
C ASP A 256 49.74 30.25 3.78
N PRO A 257 49.96 31.40 3.10
CA PRO A 257 50.95 31.61 2.04
C PRO A 257 52.42 31.68 2.47
#